data_AF-B8I9Y2-F1
#
_entry.id   AF-B8I9Y2-F1
#
_cell.length_a   1.000
_cell.length_b   1.000
_cell.length_c   1.000
_cell.angle_alpha   90.00
_cell.angle_beta   90.00
_cell.angle_gamma   90.00
#
_symmetry.space_group_name_H-M   'P 1'
#
loop_
_entity.id
_entity.type
_entity.pdbx_description
1 polymer ?
#
loop_
_entity_poly.entity_id
_entity_poly.type
_entity_poly.pdbx_seq_one_letter_code
_entity_poly.pdbx_strand_id
1 'polypeptide(L)'
;MSAWVAVPTDLVAGVLTTLPTDIQSSAAESGPRVVDVRDRTTRSLEAVCIAEQGDALGWCSAYLIGVADTLTAFGDGGHKGGICKAHYALEQLSEIFLTWTRAHEALLRLDMLAGASLAFREKWPCSRGSQLLRQHGYRYVQLYAPSMSPGYSSRNSGPAITQVC
;
A
#
# COMPACT_ATOMS: atom_id res chain seq x y z
N MET A 1 -2.19 -25.18 41.07
CA MET A 1 -1.47 -24.73 42.28
C MET A 1 -0.58 -23.58 41.86
N SER A 2 -0.90 -22.37 42.30
CA SER A 2 -0.15 -21.14 41.98
C SER A 2 1.11 -21.07 42.83
N ALA A 3 2.24 -20.69 42.23
CA ALA A 3 3.46 -20.37 42.96
C ALA A 3 3.88 -18.93 42.60
N TRP A 4 3.94 -18.09 43.62
CA TRP A 4 4.50 -16.74 43.57
C TRP A 4 5.98 -16.82 43.90
N VAL A 5 6.81 -16.02 43.23
CA VAL A 5 8.19 -15.77 43.67
C VAL A 5 8.37 -14.26 43.79
N ALA A 6 8.77 -13.84 45.00
CA ALA A 6 9.11 -12.47 45.34
C ALA A 6 10.48 -12.09 44.76
N VAL A 7 10.60 -10.86 44.26
CA VAL A 7 11.88 -10.28 43.81
C VAL A 7 12.40 -9.38 44.94
N PRO A 8 13.61 -9.62 45.48
CA PRO A 8 14.21 -8.72 46.43
C PRO A 8 14.78 -7.47 45.73
N THR A 9 14.37 -6.32 46.24
CA THR A 9 14.95 -5.00 45.96
C THR A 9 16.10 -4.76 46.92
N ASP A 10 17.35 -4.91 46.46
CA ASP A 10 18.50 -4.29 47.13
C ASP A 10 19.58 -3.88 46.11
N LEU A 11 19.71 -2.56 45.98
CA LEU A 11 20.95 -1.78 45.99
C LEU A 11 22.22 -2.44 45.43
N VAL A 12 22.66 -1.96 44.26
CA VAL A 12 24.07 -2.00 43.87
C VAL A 12 24.59 -0.58 43.73
N ALA A 13 25.43 -0.21 44.70
CA ALA A 13 26.30 0.95 44.70
C ALA A 13 27.30 0.88 43.53
N GLY A 14 27.67 2.05 43.01
CA GLY A 14 28.39 2.21 41.76
C GLY A 14 29.77 1.56 41.67
N VAL A 15 30.09 1.18 40.43
CA VAL A 15 31.44 1.14 39.88
C VAL A 15 31.36 1.77 38.50
N LEU A 16 31.98 2.95 38.34
CA LEU A 16 32.28 3.52 37.03
C LEU A 16 33.24 2.57 36.30
N THR A 17 32.73 1.86 35.28
CA THR A 17 33.54 1.29 34.23
C THR A 17 33.01 1.82 32.91
N THR A 18 33.69 2.82 32.37
CA THR A 18 33.49 3.31 31.00
C THR A 18 33.94 2.23 30.04
N LEU A 19 33.00 1.43 29.53
CA LEU A 19 33.22 0.58 28.37
C LEU A 19 33.21 1.47 27.11
N PRO A 20 34.24 1.39 26.25
CA PRO A 20 34.15 1.99 24.92
C PRO A 20 33.23 1.12 24.08
N THR A 21 31.98 1.55 23.92
CA THR A 21 31.03 0.96 22.97
C THR A 21 31.30 1.53 21.59
N ASP A 22 32.45 1.25 20.98
CA ASP A 22 32.62 1.39 19.53
C ASP A 22 32.07 0.12 18.86
N ILE A 23 30.76 -0.10 19.00
CA ILE A 23 29.98 -0.75 17.95
C ILE A 23 29.49 0.40 17.07
N GLN A 24 30.39 0.93 16.25
CA GLN A 24 30.00 1.74 15.12
C GLN A 24 29.36 0.78 14.10
N SER A 25 28.09 0.47 14.34
CA SER A 25 27.22 -0.11 13.34
C SER A 25 27.11 0.95 12.24
N SER A 26 28.01 0.89 11.27
CA SER A 26 27.91 1.61 10.00
C SER A 26 26.78 0.96 9.19
N ALA A 27 25.56 1.05 9.71
CA ALA A 27 24.39 1.07 8.86
C ALA A 27 24.50 2.40 8.13
N ALA A 28 24.86 2.34 6.84
CA ALA A 28 24.71 3.46 5.94
C ALA A 28 23.31 4.06 6.19
N GLU A 29 23.26 5.30 6.65
CA GLU A 29 22.03 6.03 6.91
C GLU A 29 21.38 6.34 5.56
N SER A 30 20.74 5.34 4.97
CA SER A 30 19.72 5.55 3.94
C SER A 30 18.41 5.78 4.67
N GLY A 31 18.26 6.96 5.27
CA GLY A 31 16.95 7.44 5.69
C GLY A 31 15.97 7.37 4.51
N PRO A 32 14.65 7.24 4.78
CA PRO A 32 13.65 7.14 3.72
C PRO A 32 13.79 8.32 2.75
N ARG A 33 13.95 8.04 1.45
CA ARG A 33 14.06 9.07 0.42
C ARG A 33 12.66 9.55 0.06
N VAL A 34 12.22 10.59 0.75
CA VAL A 34 10.87 11.16 0.59
C VAL A 34 10.91 12.31 -0.43
N VAL A 35 9.90 12.40 -1.31
CA VAL A 35 9.71 13.54 -2.20
C VAL A 35 9.25 14.77 -1.41
N ASP A 36 9.86 15.94 -1.65
CA ASP A 36 9.39 17.22 -1.10
C ASP A 36 8.00 17.56 -1.66
N VAL A 37 7.07 17.92 -0.77
CA VAL A 37 5.70 18.32 -1.12
C VAL A 37 5.66 19.50 -2.09
N ARG A 38 6.67 20.37 -2.09
CA ARG A 38 6.75 21.52 -3.01
C ARG A 38 7.21 21.14 -4.41
N ASP A 39 7.78 19.95 -4.60
CA ASP A 39 8.27 19.44 -5.88
C ASP A 39 7.63 18.07 -6.21
N ARG A 40 6.30 18.00 -6.14
CA ARG A 40 5.53 16.78 -6.38
C ARG A 40 5.33 16.50 -7.87
N THR A 41 6.41 16.40 -8.62
CA THR A 41 6.34 16.05 -10.04
C THR A 41 6.52 14.55 -10.26
N THR A 42 6.06 14.07 -11.41
CA THR A 42 6.27 12.69 -11.86
C THR A 42 7.76 12.38 -12.00
N ARG A 43 8.57 13.36 -12.41
CA ARG A 43 10.04 13.26 -12.40
C ARG A 43 10.62 13.06 -11.01
N SER A 44 10.09 13.76 -10.00
CA SER A 44 10.57 13.64 -8.62
C SER A 44 10.24 12.26 -8.05
N LEU A 45 9.06 11.71 -8.38
CA LEU A 45 8.71 10.32 -8.05
C LEU A 45 9.61 9.31 -8.78
N GLU A 46 9.85 9.49 -10.08
CA GLU A 46 10.78 8.65 -10.87
C GLU A 46 12.17 8.60 -10.23
N ALA A 47 12.72 9.76 -9.84
CA ALA A 47 14.04 9.83 -9.22
C ALA A 47 14.12 9.03 -7.91
N VAL A 48 13.07 9.07 -7.08
CA VAL A 48 13.01 8.27 -5.85
C VAL A 48 12.91 6.78 -6.17
N CYS A 49 12.04 6.39 -7.10
CA CYS A 49 11.89 4.99 -7.50
C CYS A 49 13.20 4.38 -8.05
N ILE A 50 13.97 5.15 -8.82
CA ILE A 50 15.31 4.75 -9.30
C ILE A 50 16.29 4.60 -8.12
N ALA A 51 16.31 5.58 -7.21
CA ALA A 51 17.22 5.57 -6.08
C ALA A 51 16.97 4.41 -5.11
N GLU A 52 15.71 4.02 -4.93
CA GLU A 52 15.29 2.88 -4.10
C GLU A 52 15.40 1.53 -4.84
N GLN A 53 15.75 1.52 -6.13
CA GLN A 53 15.93 0.30 -6.94
C GLN A 53 14.73 -0.67 -6.89
N GLY A 54 13.52 -0.14 -6.71
CA GLY A 54 12.32 -0.95 -6.60
C GLY A 54 12.15 -1.69 -5.26
N ASP A 55 12.79 -1.22 -4.19
CA ASP A 55 12.52 -1.72 -2.83
C ASP A 55 11.02 -1.67 -2.52
N ALA A 56 10.41 -2.84 -2.31
CA ALA A 56 8.98 -3.00 -2.04
C ALA A 56 8.54 -2.29 -0.75
N LEU A 57 9.47 -2.06 0.18
CA LEU A 57 9.23 -1.36 1.44
C LEU A 57 9.65 0.12 1.39
N GLY A 58 10.20 0.56 0.25
CA GLY A 58 10.60 1.94 0.00
C GLY A 58 9.42 2.90 -0.13
N TRP A 59 9.72 4.19 -0.04
CA TRP A 59 8.71 5.24 -0.11
C TRP A 59 8.00 5.27 -1.48
N CYS A 60 8.73 5.04 -2.58
CA CYS A 60 8.15 4.96 -3.92
C CYS A 60 7.10 3.85 -3.98
N SER A 61 7.44 2.65 -3.52
CA SER A 61 6.53 1.50 -3.55
C SER A 61 5.29 1.76 -2.71
N ALA A 62 5.45 2.26 -1.48
CA ALA A 62 4.31 2.64 -0.63
C ALA A 62 3.40 3.70 -1.29
N TYR A 63 3.99 4.71 -1.92
CA TYR A 63 3.24 5.72 -2.66
C TYR A 63 2.44 5.10 -3.80
N LEU A 64 3.08 4.27 -4.63
CA LEU A 64 2.47 3.63 -5.78
C LEU A 64 1.37 2.63 -5.38
N ILE A 65 1.52 1.92 -4.25
CA ILE A 65 0.48 1.06 -3.69
C ILE A 65 -0.77 1.88 -3.36
N GLY A 66 -0.61 3.02 -2.66
CA GLY A 66 -1.75 3.89 -2.33
C GLY A 66 -2.49 4.43 -3.56
N VAL A 67 -1.74 4.75 -4.63
CA VAL A 67 -2.35 5.13 -5.92
C VAL A 67 -3.10 3.96 -6.55
N ALA A 68 -2.49 2.77 -6.61
CA ALA A 68 -3.09 1.58 -7.20
C ALA A 68 -4.36 1.14 -6.44
N ASP A 69 -4.35 1.18 -5.10
CA ASP A 69 -5.50 0.84 -4.26
C ASP A 69 -6.67 1.81 -4.49
N THR A 70 -6.37 3.11 -4.54
CA THR A 70 -7.39 4.14 -4.84
C THR A 70 -8.02 3.93 -6.22
N LEU A 71 -7.19 3.66 -7.24
CA LEU A 71 -7.67 3.43 -8.60
C LEU A 71 -8.43 2.11 -8.72
N THR A 72 -8.02 1.07 -7.98
CA THR A 72 -8.72 -0.21 -7.92
C THR A 72 -10.10 -0.02 -7.31
N ALA A 73 -10.19 0.68 -6.19
CA ALA A 73 -11.48 1.02 -5.57
C ALA A 73 -12.40 1.80 -6.53
N PHE A 74 -11.85 2.76 -7.30
CA PHE A 74 -12.61 3.45 -8.35
C PHE A 74 -13.07 2.51 -9.46
N GLY A 75 -12.21 1.59 -9.91
CA GLY A 75 -12.56 0.62 -10.95
C GLY A 75 -13.64 -0.34 -10.48
N ASP A 76 -13.56 -0.77 -9.22
CA ASP A 76 -14.57 -1.61 -8.59
C ASP A 76 -15.90 -0.90 -8.35
N GLY A 77 -15.85 0.41 -8.08
CA GLY A 77 -17.02 1.29 -8.11
C GLY A 77 -17.59 1.53 -9.51
N GLY A 78 -16.98 0.98 -10.56
CA GLY A 78 -17.40 1.19 -11.95
C GLY A 78 -17.07 2.57 -12.49
N HIS A 79 -16.13 3.30 -11.88
CA HIS A 79 -15.69 4.60 -12.36
C HIS A 79 -14.66 4.47 -13.49
N LYS A 80 -14.84 5.22 -14.58
CA LYS A 80 -13.95 5.16 -15.76
C LYS A 80 -12.51 5.61 -15.48
N GLY A 81 -12.32 6.38 -14.41
CA GLY A 81 -11.01 6.79 -13.92
C GLY A 81 -10.35 5.78 -12.97
N GLY A 82 -10.92 4.59 -12.79
CA GLY A 82 -10.26 3.53 -12.06
C GLY A 82 -9.30 2.71 -12.91
N ILE A 83 -8.77 1.64 -12.31
CA ILE A 83 -8.14 0.53 -13.01
C ILE A 83 -8.98 -0.74 -12.83
N CYS A 84 -9.02 -1.59 -13.85
CA CYS A 84 -9.91 -2.74 -13.88
C CYS A 84 -9.13 -4.04 -14.10
N LYS A 85 -9.55 -5.11 -13.40
CA LYS A 85 -8.91 -6.45 -13.46
C LYS A 85 -7.41 -6.39 -13.14
N ALA A 86 -6.99 -5.42 -12.32
CA ALA A 86 -5.62 -5.27 -11.90
C ALA A 86 -5.23 -6.43 -10.97
N HIS A 87 -4.14 -7.11 -11.33
CA HIS A 87 -3.47 -8.10 -10.48
C HIS A 87 -1.99 -7.75 -10.55
N TYR A 88 -1.40 -7.41 -9.41
CA TYR A 88 0.01 -7.02 -9.31
C TYR A 88 0.62 -7.54 -8.02
N ALA A 89 1.91 -7.88 -8.08
CA ALA A 89 2.78 -7.92 -6.90
C ALA A 89 3.27 -6.50 -6.60
N LEU A 90 3.68 -6.24 -5.35
CA LEU A 90 4.05 -4.89 -4.92
C LEU A 90 5.25 -4.35 -5.71
N GLU A 91 6.22 -5.23 -5.98
CA GLU A 91 7.44 -4.95 -6.72
C GLU A 91 7.14 -4.51 -8.16
N GLN A 92 6.06 -5.04 -8.76
CA GLN A 92 5.69 -4.76 -10.15
C GLN A 92 5.21 -3.32 -10.36
N LEU A 93 4.70 -2.65 -9.31
CA LEU A 93 4.18 -1.30 -9.43
C LEU A 93 5.27 -0.30 -9.81
N SER A 94 6.45 -0.42 -9.18
CA SER A 94 7.60 0.45 -9.47
C SER A 94 8.14 0.18 -10.89
N GLU A 95 8.22 -1.08 -11.30
CA GLU A 95 8.64 -1.46 -12.65
C GLU A 95 7.69 -0.90 -13.72
N ILE A 96 6.38 -1.03 -13.52
CA ILE A 96 5.36 -0.51 -14.43
C ILE A 96 5.48 1.00 -14.54
N PHE A 97 5.60 1.70 -13.41
CA PHE A 97 5.74 3.15 -13.40
C PHE A 97 7.03 3.59 -14.11
N LEU A 98 8.19 3.02 -13.79
CA LEU A 98 9.48 3.36 -14.40
C LEU A 98 9.56 2.99 -15.90
N THR A 99 8.83 1.96 -16.31
CA THR A 99 8.71 1.63 -17.74
C THR A 99 7.86 2.67 -18.46
N TRP A 100 6.77 3.12 -17.83
CA TRP A 100 5.91 4.16 -18.37
C TRP A 100 6.61 5.52 -18.47
N THR A 101 7.39 5.93 -17.47
CA THR A 101 8.10 7.22 -17.48
C THR A 101 9.08 7.32 -18.65
N ARG A 102 9.81 6.24 -18.95
CA ARG A 102 10.72 6.12 -20.10
C ARG A 102 10.00 6.31 -21.45
N ALA A 103 8.75 5.85 -21.56
CA ALA A 103 7.95 6.01 -22.76
C ALA A 103 7.25 7.39 -22.86
N HIS A 104 7.19 8.14 -21.75
CA HIS A 104 6.37 9.35 -21.61
C HIS A 104 7.14 10.54 -21.02
N GLU A 105 8.38 10.77 -21.46
CA GLU A 105 9.25 11.83 -20.93
C GLU A 105 8.61 13.22 -20.94
N ALA A 106 7.78 13.51 -21.96
CA ALA A 106 7.06 14.78 -22.08
C ALA A 106 6.07 15.04 -20.92
N LEU A 107 5.61 13.98 -20.26
CA LEU A 107 4.63 14.02 -19.17
C LEU A 107 5.26 14.07 -17.78
N LEU A 108 6.60 14.04 -17.67
CA LEU A 108 7.26 13.99 -16.36
C LEU A 108 7.09 15.27 -15.51
N ARG A 109 6.60 16.36 -16.11
CA ARG A 109 6.26 17.59 -15.38
C ARG A 109 4.89 17.56 -14.72
N LEU A 110 4.07 16.53 -14.98
CA LEU A 110 2.78 16.38 -14.32
C LEU A 110 2.96 16.15 -12.82
N ASP A 111 1.92 16.43 -12.04
CA ASP A 111 1.87 16.02 -10.64
C ASP A 111 2.11 14.50 -10.52
N MET A 112 2.82 14.08 -9.47
CA MET A 112 3.19 12.68 -9.28
C MET A 112 2.00 11.72 -9.22
N LEU A 113 0.84 12.13 -8.67
CA LEU A 113 -0.38 11.33 -8.68
C LEU A 113 -0.94 11.22 -10.08
N ALA A 114 -0.91 12.31 -10.86
CA ALA A 114 -1.37 12.30 -12.24
C ALA A 114 -0.51 11.36 -13.11
N GLY A 115 0.83 11.43 -13.00
CA GLY A 115 1.73 10.53 -13.71
C GLY A 115 1.52 9.06 -13.33
N ALA A 116 1.52 8.73 -12.04
CA ALA A 116 1.28 7.37 -11.56
C ALA A 116 -0.10 6.85 -11.98
N SER A 117 -1.13 7.70 -11.94
CA SER A 117 -2.48 7.32 -12.39
C SER A 117 -2.54 7.03 -13.88
N LEU A 118 -1.84 7.79 -14.71
CA LEU A 118 -1.77 7.54 -16.16
C LEU A 118 -1.06 6.21 -16.43
N ALA A 119 0.08 5.97 -15.77
CA ALA A 119 0.82 4.71 -15.91
C ALA A 119 -0.05 3.48 -15.61
N PHE A 120 -0.78 3.49 -14.50
CA PHE A 120 -1.62 2.36 -14.11
C PHE A 120 -2.88 2.22 -14.96
N ARG A 121 -3.50 3.33 -15.39
CA ARG A 121 -4.67 3.27 -16.28
C ARG A 121 -4.32 2.79 -17.69
N GLU A 122 -3.11 3.08 -18.15
CA GLU A 122 -2.61 2.55 -19.41
C GLU A 122 -2.37 1.04 -19.32
N LYS A 123 -1.82 0.57 -18.19
CA LYS A 123 -1.60 -0.86 -17.95
C LYS A 123 -2.89 -1.66 -17.74
N TRP A 124 -3.86 -1.09 -17.01
CA TRP A 124 -5.10 -1.76 -16.60
C TRP A 124 -6.34 -0.92 -16.93
N PRO A 125 -6.63 -0.70 -18.22
CA PRO A 125 -7.72 0.17 -18.63
C PRO A 125 -9.09 -0.46 -18.29
N CYS A 126 -9.99 0.36 -17.76
CA CYS A 126 -11.40 0.00 -17.65
C CYS A 126 -12.10 0.09 -19.02
N SER A 127 -12.61 -1.04 -19.53
CA SER A 127 -13.38 -1.09 -20.78
C SER A 127 -14.87 -0.82 -20.52
N ARG A 128 -15.58 -0.22 -21.50
CA ARG A 128 -17.05 0.03 -21.40
C ARG A 128 -17.85 -1.26 -21.16
N GLY A 129 -17.40 -2.40 -21.69
CA GLY A 129 -18.10 -3.69 -21.55
C GLY A 129 -18.16 -4.22 -20.11
N SER A 130 -17.11 -4.00 -19.30
CA SER A 130 -17.11 -4.34 -17.87
C SER A 130 -17.98 -3.41 -17.01
N GLN A 131 -18.23 -2.20 -17.51
CA GLN A 131 -19.00 -1.17 -16.82
C GLN A 131 -20.52 -1.41 -16.97
N LEU A 132 -20.96 -1.82 -18.16
CA LEU A 132 -22.36 -2.15 -18.45
C LEU A 132 -22.85 -3.40 -17.69
N LEU A 133 -22.01 -4.43 -17.55
CA LEU A 133 -22.36 -5.64 -16.79
C LEU A 133 -22.59 -5.36 -15.29
N ARG A 134 -21.93 -4.35 -14.71
CA ARG A 134 -22.15 -3.95 -13.31
C ARG A 134 -23.32 -2.96 -13.14
N GLN A 135 -23.59 -2.09 -14.12
CA GLN A 135 -24.73 -1.15 -14.08
C GLN A 135 -26.09 -1.85 -14.15
N HIS A 136 -26.16 -3.05 -14.74
CA HIS A 136 -27.39 -3.86 -14.83
C HIS A 136 -27.60 -4.86 -13.68
N GLY A 137 -26.98 -4.66 -12.52
CA GLY A 137 -27.48 -5.27 -11.27
C GLY A 137 -27.03 -6.70 -10.94
N TYR A 138 -25.88 -7.16 -11.45
CA TYR A 138 -25.22 -8.34 -10.88
C TYR A 138 -24.20 -7.90 -9.82
N ARG A 139 -24.69 -7.74 -8.58
CA ARG A 139 -23.85 -7.65 -7.38
C ARG A 139 -23.20 -9.03 -7.15
N TYR A 140 -21.99 -9.24 -7.65
CA TYR A 140 -21.11 -10.24 -7.04
C TYR A 140 -20.54 -9.63 -5.78
N VAL A 141 -21.23 -9.85 -4.66
CA VAL A 141 -20.61 -9.70 -3.35
C VAL A 141 -19.63 -10.86 -3.24
N GLN A 142 -18.33 -10.57 -3.28
CA GLN A 142 -17.32 -11.51 -2.84
C GLN A 142 -17.47 -11.65 -1.33
N LEU A 143 -18.36 -12.54 -0.90
CA LEU A 143 -18.39 -13.01 0.47
C LEU A 143 -17.08 -13.77 0.66
N TYR A 144 -16.12 -13.16 1.35
CA TYR A 144 -15.17 -13.95 2.12
C TYR A 144 -16.00 -14.85 3.01
N ALA A 145 -16.10 -16.14 2.66
CA ALA A 145 -16.69 -17.13 3.53
C ALA A 145 -15.66 -17.39 4.65
N PRO A 146 -15.89 -16.97 5.91
CA PRO A 146 -15.20 -17.62 7.00
C PRO A 146 -15.68 -19.07 6.99
N SER A 147 -14.74 -20.00 7.08
CA SER A 147 -15.02 -21.43 7.26
C SER A 147 -15.99 -21.61 8.43
N MET A 148 -17.28 -21.79 8.14
CA MET A 148 -18.29 -22.16 9.13
C MET A 148 -18.11 -23.64 9.46
N SER A 149 -17.55 -23.90 10.63
CA SER A 149 -17.78 -25.14 11.37
C SER A 149 -19.29 -25.32 11.60
N PRO A 150 -19.84 -26.54 11.51
CA PRO A 150 -21.27 -26.75 11.60
C PRO A 150 -21.72 -26.68 13.06
N GLY A 151 -22.54 -25.68 13.39
CA GLY A 151 -23.31 -25.71 14.62
C GLY A 151 -23.65 -24.35 15.19
N TYR A 152 -24.63 -23.64 14.61
CA TYR A 152 -25.59 -22.91 15.43
C TYR A 152 -26.86 -22.57 14.63
N SER A 153 -27.99 -23.05 15.13
CA SER A 153 -29.34 -22.72 14.68
C SER A 153 -29.78 -21.44 15.40
N SER A 154 -30.12 -20.38 14.69
CA SER A 154 -31.17 -19.46 15.15
C SER A 154 -31.72 -18.57 14.04
N ARG A 155 -33.05 -18.55 14.00
CA ARG A 155 -33.92 -17.62 13.27
C ARG A 155 -33.58 -16.17 13.61
N ASN A 156 -33.53 -15.29 12.62
CA ASN A 156 -34.41 -14.11 12.53
C ASN A 156 -34.09 -13.25 11.32
N SER A 157 -35.17 -12.87 10.64
CA SER A 157 -35.26 -12.05 9.44
C SER A 157 -35.16 -10.56 9.77
N GLY A 158 -34.41 -9.78 9.00
CA GLY A 158 -34.49 -8.32 8.99
C GLY A 158 -33.26 -7.65 8.33
N PRO A 159 -33.43 -6.61 7.50
CA PRO A 159 -32.31 -5.94 6.83
C PRO A 159 -31.64 -4.95 7.79
N ALA A 160 -30.36 -5.19 8.11
CA ALA A 160 -29.54 -4.22 8.83
C ALA A 160 -29.02 -3.15 7.86
N ILE A 161 -29.46 -1.92 8.11
CA ILE A 161 -29.06 -0.67 7.46
C ILE A 161 -27.71 -0.22 8.05
N THR A 162 -26.76 0.09 7.16
CA THR A 162 -25.51 0.90 7.29
C THR A 162 -24.63 0.80 8.54
N GLN A 163 -23.31 0.68 8.29
CA GLN A 163 -22.41 1.75 8.71
C GLN A 163 -21.21 1.87 7.76
N VAL A 164 -21.02 3.10 7.27
CA VAL A 164 -19.82 3.56 6.57
C VAL A 164 -18.78 3.91 7.63
N CYS A 165 -17.63 3.25 7.60
CA CYS A 165 -16.36 3.75 8.12
C CYS A 165 -15.30 3.42 7.08
#